data_AF-A0A1W6JX04-F1
#
_entry.id   AF-A0A1W6JX04-F1
#
_cell.length_a   1.000
_cell.length_b   1.000
_cell.length_c   1.000
_cell.angle_alpha   90.00
_cell.angle_beta   90.00
_cell.angle_gamma   90.00
#
_symmetry.space_group_name_H-M   'P 1'
#
loop_
_entity.id
_entity.type
_entity.pdbx_description
1 polymer ?
#
loop_
_entity_poly.entity_id
_entity_poly.type
_entity_poly.pdbx_seq_one_letter_code
_entity_poly.pdbx_strand_id
1 'polypeptide(L)'
;MKSLYLSLATSDNFSPIDVNKQLAIAFVKGAGKDKVIKAEIIGWPFLLVRNEIGGYYIFDETRKLSSKIDSYVIQDYNKLLLSLDKMNSDDEKLNYLSSIRWEEFRGITSITLEGLVSEDLKDIFKIPPSSITIKTLPKVLSDIDVELALADLGKLEQQIKENIRIIDKIEEKIGTEINIIKGKRSEEKKNIEDKYDSEISSKESELKQVLSDAKKNLEGELKSQASQLYSKLADIEVIIGKAELEKEAELLDSVNSANMIKTQYLSEINNKLSTIKEKYKADIRNIKSEINSLISNKKRELDTIDNEIKKLDNQRQEILSKLEKVKETQNQILNTIESIPKKLPYADEKLEVIIPFVIVYTSIGKSIISPQMYNGTKKSFLGIFRRDPLEISNLISGAEKLLPKIDDVGEPLDNYKEMINQGLKELYDEGWNVKRSYEEYF
;
A
#
# COMPACT_ATOMS: atom_id res chain seq x y z
N MET A 1 40.95 18.29 14.70
CA MET A 1 40.18 17.15 14.15
C MET A 1 41.16 16.02 13.86
N LYS A 2 40.82 14.78 14.20
CA LYS A 2 41.66 13.60 13.94
C LYS A 2 41.42 13.13 12.50
N SER A 3 42.49 12.83 11.78
CA SER A 3 42.42 12.29 10.40
C SER A 3 42.91 10.85 10.37
N LEU A 4 42.16 9.97 9.73
CA LEU A 4 42.52 8.57 9.51
C LEU A 4 42.73 8.32 8.02
N TYR A 5 43.94 7.94 7.64
CA TYR A 5 44.25 7.52 6.28
C TYR A 5 43.91 6.04 6.15
N LEU A 6 42.97 5.65 5.29
CA LEU A 6 42.63 4.25 5.08
C LEU A 6 43.77 3.52 4.35
N SER A 7 43.82 2.19 4.51
CA SER A 7 44.76 1.34 3.77
C SER A 7 44.38 1.23 2.28
N LEU A 8 45.38 1.22 1.39
CA LEU A 8 45.19 0.96 -0.06
C LEU A 8 44.93 -0.51 -0.36
N ALA A 9 45.41 -1.40 0.50
CA ALA A 9 45.15 -2.83 0.40
C ALA A 9 44.98 -3.46 1.79
N THR A 10 44.06 -4.40 1.91
CA THR A 10 43.83 -5.20 3.13
C THR A 10 43.89 -6.68 2.81
N SER A 11 44.05 -7.54 3.82
CA SER A 11 43.79 -8.96 3.62
C SER A 11 42.30 -9.23 3.39
N ASP A 12 41.98 -10.49 3.06
CA ASP A 12 40.62 -11.04 2.96
C ASP A 12 39.75 -10.82 4.22
N ASN A 13 40.38 -10.76 5.39
CA ASN A 13 39.72 -10.52 6.68
C ASN A 13 39.82 -9.05 7.15
N PHE A 14 40.10 -8.10 6.25
CA PHE A 14 40.30 -6.67 6.57
C PHE A 14 41.46 -6.42 7.56
N SER A 15 42.45 -7.32 7.63
CA SER A 15 43.65 -7.07 8.43
C SER A 15 44.59 -6.10 7.71
N PRO A 16 45.35 -5.27 8.45
CA PRO A 16 46.34 -4.38 7.85
C PRO A 16 47.41 -5.16 7.08
N ILE A 17 47.73 -4.69 5.88
CA ILE A 17 48.90 -5.12 5.12
C ILE A 17 50.03 -4.10 5.36
N ASP A 18 51.29 -4.50 5.27
CA ASP A 18 52.41 -3.56 5.35
C ASP A 18 52.32 -2.48 4.25
N VAL A 19 52.62 -1.23 4.59
CA VAL A 19 52.42 -0.08 3.67
C VAL A 19 53.20 -0.22 2.38
N ASN A 20 54.42 -0.76 2.43
CA ASN A 20 55.25 -1.00 1.24
C ASN A 20 54.53 -1.91 0.25
N LYS A 21 53.95 -2.98 0.79
CA LYS A 21 53.19 -3.96 0.02
C LYS A 21 51.85 -3.41 -0.46
N GLN A 22 51.15 -2.59 0.34
CA GLN A 22 49.91 -1.94 -0.09
C GLN A 22 50.13 -1.08 -1.36
N LEU A 23 51.19 -0.25 -1.34
CA LEU A 23 51.55 0.61 -2.46
C LEU A 23 51.92 -0.20 -3.70
N ALA A 24 52.72 -1.26 -3.52
CA ALA A 24 53.08 -2.15 -4.62
C ALA A 24 51.87 -2.86 -5.22
N ILE A 25 50.94 -3.39 -4.40
CA ILE A 25 49.70 -4.02 -4.87
C ILE A 25 48.90 -3.05 -5.73
N ALA A 26 48.68 -1.82 -5.24
CA ALA A 26 47.89 -0.82 -5.94
C ALA A 26 48.54 -0.38 -7.26
N PHE A 27 49.85 -0.13 -7.25
CA PHE A 27 50.61 0.21 -8.45
C PHE A 27 50.56 -0.90 -9.49
N VAL A 28 50.86 -2.14 -9.09
CA VAL A 28 50.87 -3.32 -9.96
C VAL A 28 49.51 -3.60 -10.56
N LYS A 29 48.43 -3.47 -9.77
CA LYS A 29 47.05 -3.65 -10.25
C LYS A 29 46.73 -2.65 -11.36
N GLY A 30 47.16 -1.40 -11.22
CA GLY A 30 46.93 -0.35 -12.21
C GLY A 30 47.84 -0.44 -13.45
N ALA A 31 49.10 -0.84 -13.26
CA ALA A 31 50.08 -0.97 -14.33
C ALA A 31 49.87 -2.25 -15.18
N GLY A 32 49.42 -3.34 -14.57
CA GLY A 32 49.30 -4.63 -15.23
C GLY A 32 50.65 -5.11 -15.78
N LYS A 33 50.71 -5.33 -17.10
CA LYS A 33 51.94 -5.68 -17.85
C LYS A 33 52.41 -4.55 -18.77
N ASP A 34 51.71 -3.42 -18.76
CA ASP A 34 51.92 -2.33 -19.70
C ASP A 34 53.04 -1.40 -19.24
N LYS A 35 53.56 -0.63 -20.20
CA LYS A 35 54.53 0.43 -19.92
C LYS A 35 53.81 1.58 -19.22
N VAL A 36 54.29 1.96 -18.05
CA VAL A 36 53.80 3.09 -17.26
C VAL A 36 54.45 4.38 -17.77
N ILE A 37 53.60 5.39 -18.01
CA ILE A 37 54.00 6.74 -18.41
C ILE A 37 54.16 7.62 -17.15
N LYS A 38 53.23 7.48 -16.21
CA LYS A 38 53.14 8.24 -14.97
C LYS A 38 52.31 7.47 -13.96
N ALA A 39 52.64 7.59 -12.67
CA ALA A 39 51.77 7.11 -11.59
C ALA A 39 51.68 8.16 -10.47
N GLU A 40 50.51 8.28 -9.87
CA GLU A 40 50.21 9.26 -8.83
C GLU A 40 49.40 8.62 -7.69
N ILE A 41 49.45 9.23 -6.51
CA ILE A 41 48.62 8.89 -5.36
C ILE A 41 47.88 10.13 -4.85
N ILE A 42 46.64 9.96 -4.41
CA ILE A 42 45.81 11.04 -3.88
C ILE A 42 44.89 10.52 -2.79
N GLY A 43 44.71 11.30 -1.72
CA GLY A 43 43.71 11.05 -0.69
C GLY A 43 42.42 11.83 -0.95
N TRP A 44 41.27 11.14 -0.93
CA TRP A 44 39.98 11.79 -0.95
C TRP A 44 39.45 11.95 0.48
N PRO A 45 39.33 13.19 1.00
CA PRO A 45 38.90 13.44 2.37
C PRO A 45 37.37 13.37 2.51
N PHE A 46 36.91 12.61 3.52
CA PHE A 46 35.53 12.52 3.95
C PHE A 46 35.40 12.86 5.43
N LEU A 47 34.38 13.64 5.77
CA LEU A 47 34.02 13.97 7.12
C LEU A 47 32.86 13.08 7.60
N LEU A 48 33.09 12.35 8.68
CA LEU A 48 32.09 11.56 9.36
C LEU A 48 31.54 12.34 10.55
N VAL A 49 30.22 12.51 10.62
CA VAL A 49 29.52 13.19 11.71
C VAL A 49 28.54 12.22 12.35
N ARG A 50 28.76 11.90 13.62
CA ARG A 50 27.95 10.93 14.38
C ARG A 50 26.63 11.57 14.79
N ASN A 51 25.53 10.84 14.59
CA ASN A 51 24.21 11.24 15.07
C ASN A 51 23.92 10.66 16.46
N GLU A 52 22.82 11.11 17.07
CA GLU A 52 22.43 10.75 18.45
C GLU A 52 22.18 9.24 18.65
N ILE A 53 21.75 8.54 17.60
CA ILE A 53 21.50 7.09 17.62
C ILE A 53 22.75 6.26 17.25
N GLY A 54 23.89 6.91 17.06
CA GLY A 54 25.21 6.30 16.88
C GLY A 54 25.58 5.91 15.44
N GLY A 55 24.79 6.28 14.43
CA GLY A 55 25.16 6.23 13.01
C GLY A 55 25.97 7.45 12.57
N TYR A 56 26.59 7.39 11.40
CA TYR A 56 27.39 8.49 10.83
C TYR A 56 26.80 9.00 9.54
N TYR A 57 26.61 10.32 9.44
CA TYR A 57 26.49 11.01 8.17
C TYR A 57 27.87 11.13 7.54
N ILE A 58 27.97 10.81 6.25
CA ILE A 58 29.23 10.81 5.49
C ILE A 58 29.20 12.03 4.57
N PHE A 59 30.15 12.93 4.72
CA PHE A 59 30.30 14.10 3.88
C PHE A 59 31.59 14.03 3.06
N ASP A 60 31.50 14.22 1.76
CA ASP A 60 32.63 14.49 0.88
C ASP A 60 33.12 15.93 1.11
N GLU A 61 34.33 16.08 1.67
CA GLU A 61 34.88 17.41 1.97
C GLU A 61 35.28 18.19 0.70
N THR A 62 35.28 17.55 -0.47
CA THR A 62 35.56 18.17 -1.77
C THR A 62 34.31 18.66 -2.50
N ARG A 63 33.11 18.31 -2.00
CA ARG A 63 31.80 18.62 -2.62
C ARG A 63 31.63 18.15 -4.07
N LYS A 64 32.33 17.09 -4.47
CA LYS A 64 32.15 16.44 -5.78
C LYS A 64 30.97 15.48 -5.79
N LEU A 65 30.58 15.00 -4.61
CA LEU A 65 29.41 14.17 -4.38
C LEU A 65 28.29 14.97 -3.73
N SER A 66 27.06 14.62 -4.08
CA SER A 66 25.86 15.17 -3.47
C SER A 66 24.75 14.14 -3.47
N SER A 67 23.85 14.26 -2.50
CA SER A 67 22.67 13.40 -2.40
C SER A 67 21.44 14.17 -2.81
N LYS A 68 20.65 13.60 -3.72
CA LYS A 68 19.36 14.17 -4.11
C LYS A 68 18.24 13.34 -3.51
N ILE A 69 17.32 14.00 -2.80
CA ILE A 69 16.12 13.35 -2.25
C ILE A 69 14.90 14.01 -2.87
N ASP A 70 14.13 13.22 -3.61
CA ASP A 70 12.85 13.62 -4.17
C ASP A 70 11.74 13.34 -3.14
N SER A 71 10.82 14.30 -2.99
CA SER A 71 9.70 14.27 -2.06
C SER A 71 8.43 14.71 -2.76
N TYR A 72 7.29 14.13 -2.39
CA TYR A 72 6.01 14.47 -3.01
C TYR A 72 5.23 15.46 -2.15
N VAL A 73 4.72 16.51 -2.78
CA VAL A 73 3.87 17.51 -2.14
C VAL A 73 2.46 16.96 -2.07
N ILE A 74 2.00 16.66 -0.85
CA ILE A 74 0.63 16.18 -0.63
C ILE A 74 -0.40 17.31 -0.85
N GLN A 75 -1.66 16.92 -0.98
CA GLN A 75 -2.75 17.88 -1.07
C GLN A 75 -2.91 18.67 0.24
N ASP A 76 -3.45 19.88 0.12
CA ASP A 76 -3.87 20.67 1.28
C ASP A 76 -5.19 20.10 1.82
N TYR A 77 -5.05 19.00 2.54
CA TYR A 77 -6.17 18.29 3.10
C TYR A 77 -6.92 19.07 4.18
N ASN A 78 -6.23 19.96 4.90
CA ASN A 78 -6.88 20.86 5.85
C ASN A 78 -7.90 21.73 5.13
N LYS A 79 -7.53 22.31 3.99
CA LYS A 79 -8.48 23.07 3.16
C LYS A 79 -9.62 22.20 2.63
N LEU A 80 -9.35 20.96 2.23
CA LEU A 80 -10.39 20.05 1.75
C LEU A 80 -11.42 19.73 2.85
N LEU A 81 -10.96 19.50 4.08
CA LEU A 81 -11.81 19.25 5.25
C LEU A 81 -12.61 20.49 5.67
N LEU A 82 -12.02 21.69 5.59
CA LEU A 82 -12.73 22.93 5.85
C LEU A 82 -13.87 23.19 4.85
N SER A 83 -13.72 22.74 3.61
CA SER A 83 -14.81 22.78 2.64
C SER A 83 -15.92 21.78 2.97
N LEU A 84 -15.56 20.58 3.43
CA LEU A 84 -16.52 19.55 3.86
C LEU A 84 -17.39 20.04 5.03
N ASP A 85 -16.80 20.75 5.99
CA ASP A 85 -17.52 21.28 7.17
C ASP A 85 -18.56 22.36 6.81
N LYS A 86 -18.39 23.04 5.68
CA LYS A 86 -19.30 24.11 5.23
C LYS A 86 -20.52 23.60 4.48
N MET A 87 -20.56 22.31 4.18
CA MET A 87 -21.65 21.69 3.42
C MET A 87 -22.84 21.41 4.33
N ASN A 88 -24.04 21.67 3.82
CA ASN A 88 -25.25 21.67 4.64
C ASN A 88 -26.06 20.38 4.52
N SER A 89 -25.79 19.54 3.52
CA SER A 89 -26.49 18.27 3.32
C SER A 89 -25.54 17.08 3.25
N ASP A 90 -26.05 15.91 3.63
CA ASP A 90 -25.29 14.66 3.58
C ASP A 90 -24.94 14.30 2.12
N ASP A 91 -25.85 14.51 1.16
CA ASP A 91 -25.59 14.24 -0.26
C ASP A 91 -24.49 15.14 -0.84
N GLU A 92 -24.47 16.42 -0.46
CA GLU A 92 -23.43 17.36 -0.86
C GLU A 92 -22.06 16.90 -0.35
N LYS A 93 -21.99 16.51 0.93
CA LYS A 93 -20.78 15.95 1.55
C LYS A 93 -20.30 14.69 0.85
N LEU A 94 -21.18 13.73 0.58
CA LEU A 94 -20.82 12.46 -0.06
C LEU A 94 -20.35 12.65 -1.50
N ASN A 95 -21.01 13.52 -2.26
CA ASN A 95 -20.59 13.87 -3.62
C ASN A 95 -19.22 14.54 -3.62
N TYR A 96 -18.98 15.47 -2.69
CA TYR A 96 -17.69 16.13 -2.55
C TYR A 96 -16.57 15.14 -2.19
N LEU A 97 -16.78 14.27 -1.19
CA LEU A 97 -15.82 13.23 -0.82
C LEU A 97 -15.47 12.30 -2.00
N SER A 98 -16.45 12.00 -2.87
CA SER A 98 -16.24 11.17 -4.06
C SER A 98 -15.50 11.90 -5.19
N SER A 99 -15.60 13.23 -5.24
CA SER A 99 -14.97 14.06 -6.27
C SER A 99 -13.47 14.28 -6.06
N ILE A 100 -12.99 14.11 -4.83
CA ILE A 100 -11.58 14.31 -4.48
C ILE A 100 -10.76 13.11 -4.95
N ARG A 101 -9.64 13.40 -5.60
CA ARG A 101 -8.62 12.41 -5.97
C ARG A 101 -7.66 12.22 -4.81
N TRP A 102 -8.04 11.43 -3.81
CA TRP A 102 -7.32 11.27 -2.54
C TRP A 102 -5.89 10.71 -2.67
N GLU A 103 -5.58 10.07 -3.78
CA GLU A 103 -4.27 9.50 -4.08
C GLU A 103 -3.30 10.47 -4.79
N GLU A 104 -3.77 11.65 -5.19
CA GLU A 104 -3.00 12.57 -6.04
C GLU A 104 -2.01 13.44 -5.24
N PHE A 105 -0.80 13.60 -5.79
CA PHE A 105 0.21 14.55 -5.32
C PHE A 105 0.18 15.82 -6.15
N ARG A 106 0.40 16.98 -5.52
CA ARG A 106 0.41 18.28 -6.21
C ARG A 106 1.68 18.55 -7.01
N GLY A 107 2.74 17.82 -6.71
CA GLY A 107 4.03 17.98 -7.37
C GLY A 107 5.14 17.22 -6.67
N ILE A 108 6.35 17.38 -7.20
CA ILE A 108 7.58 16.78 -6.69
C ILE A 108 8.52 17.93 -6.33
N THR A 109 9.08 17.87 -5.13
CA THR A 109 10.12 18.77 -4.63
C THR A 109 11.38 17.97 -4.39
N SER A 110 12.53 18.51 -4.81
CA SER A 110 13.83 17.88 -4.60
C SER A 110 14.67 18.73 -3.68
N ILE A 111 15.34 18.10 -2.72
CA ILE A 111 16.48 18.73 -2.02
C ILE A 111 17.77 18.10 -2.53
N THR A 112 18.79 18.93 -2.71
CA THR A 112 20.15 18.50 -3.03
C THR A 112 21.02 18.84 -1.83
N LEU A 113 21.56 17.80 -1.20
CA LEU A 113 22.42 17.89 -0.03
C LEU A 113 23.87 17.80 -0.52
N GLU A 114 24.45 18.97 -0.76
CA GLU A 114 25.83 19.11 -1.26
C GLU A 114 26.83 18.52 -0.27
N GLY A 115 27.77 17.72 -0.76
CA GLY A 115 28.76 17.01 0.06
C GLY A 115 28.20 15.79 0.78
N LEU A 116 26.92 15.74 1.16
CA LEU A 116 26.36 14.56 1.82
C LEU A 116 26.31 13.36 0.87
N VAL A 117 26.75 12.19 1.34
CA VAL A 117 26.82 10.95 0.56
C VAL A 117 25.81 9.93 1.08
N SER A 118 24.75 9.70 0.32
CA SER A 118 23.72 8.69 0.60
C SER A 118 24.09 7.29 0.10
N GLU A 119 25.03 7.23 -0.83
CA GLU A 119 25.55 6.00 -1.42
C GLU A 119 26.12 5.08 -0.34
N ASP A 120 25.84 3.78 -0.46
CA ASP A 120 26.46 2.81 0.46
C ASP A 120 27.96 2.67 0.18
N LEU A 121 28.77 3.24 1.07
CA LEU A 121 30.24 3.16 1.12
C LEU A 121 30.73 2.42 2.38
N LYS A 122 29.82 1.74 3.11
CA LYS A 122 30.10 1.20 4.45
C LYS A 122 31.32 0.29 4.50
N ASP A 123 31.53 -0.53 3.47
CA ASP A 123 32.65 -1.48 3.45
C ASP A 123 34.01 -0.80 3.25
N ILE A 124 34.05 0.33 2.55
CA ILE A 124 35.28 1.14 2.45
C ILE A 124 35.66 1.68 3.83
N PHE A 125 34.69 2.19 4.59
CA PHE A 125 34.92 2.72 5.94
C PHE A 125 35.18 1.64 7.01
N LYS A 126 35.20 0.35 6.66
CA LYS A 126 35.69 -0.72 7.55
C LYS A 126 37.20 -0.96 7.42
N ILE A 127 37.82 -0.41 6.38
CA ILE A 127 39.24 -0.60 6.10
C ILE A 127 40.06 -0.03 7.26
N PRO A 128 41.06 -0.76 7.77
CA PRO A 128 41.91 -0.27 8.84
C PRO A 128 42.76 0.91 8.37
N PRO A 129 43.09 1.84 9.28
CA PRO A 129 43.97 2.94 8.95
C PRO A 129 45.40 2.46 8.64
N SER A 130 46.07 3.20 7.77
CA SER A 130 47.46 3.05 7.36
C SER A 130 48.29 4.21 7.90
N SER A 131 49.60 4.01 8.02
CA SER A 131 50.55 5.08 8.36
C SER A 131 50.95 5.92 7.14
N ILE A 132 50.47 5.57 5.94
CA ILE A 132 50.77 6.36 4.74
C ILE A 132 50.15 7.75 4.84
N THR A 133 50.99 8.77 4.77
CA THR A 133 50.55 10.15 4.67
C THR A 133 50.66 10.57 3.21
N ILE A 134 49.54 11.01 2.65
CA ILE A 134 49.43 11.39 1.23
C ILE A 134 48.77 12.76 1.11
N LYS A 135 49.08 13.46 0.04
CA LYS A 135 48.39 14.69 -0.35
C LYS A 135 46.91 14.40 -0.54
N THR A 136 46.07 15.25 0.02
CA THR A 136 44.61 15.17 -0.12
C THR A 136 44.09 16.10 -1.19
N LEU A 137 42.92 15.77 -1.74
CA LEU A 137 42.14 16.70 -2.55
C LEU A 137 41.79 17.94 -1.71
N PRO A 138 41.70 19.14 -2.33
CA PRO A 138 41.34 20.35 -1.62
C PRO A 138 39.99 20.23 -0.92
N LYS A 139 39.96 20.53 0.37
CA LYS A 139 38.75 20.58 1.19
C LYS A 139 38.08 21.93 0.99
N VAL A 140 36.82 21.91 0.61
CA VAL A 140 35.99 23.10 0.37
C VAL A 140 34.69 23.09 1.17
N LEU A 141 34.35 21.95 1.81
CA LEU A 141 33.22 21.83 2.71
C LEU A 141 33.49 22.59 4.01
N SER A 142 32.61 23.52 4.36
CA SER A 142 32.65 24.23 5.64
C SER A 142 31.75 23.57 6.68
N ASP A 143 31.97 23.88 7.96
CA ASP A 143 31.09 23.43 9.04
C ASP A 143 29.65 23.94 8.86
N ILE A 144 29.48 25.14 8.29
CA ILE A 144 28.16 25.72 7.98
C ILE A 144 27.44 24.89 6.91
N ASP A 145 28.15 24.40 5.89
CA ASP A 145 27.56 23.54 4.85
C ASP A 145 27.01 22.23 5.47
N VAL A 146 27.77 21.64 6.41
CA VAL A 146 27.36 20.43 7.14
C VAL A 146 26.11 20.69 7.97
N GLU A 147 26.10 21.77 8.76
CA GLU A 147 24.95 22.14 9.60
C GLU A 147 23.69 22.39 8.76
N LEU A 148 23.81 23.10 7.63
CA LEU A 148 22.70 23.37 6.73
C LEU A 148 22.16 22.08 6.11
N ALA A 149 23.03 21.18 5.63
CA ALA A 149 22.60 19.91 5.06
C ALA A 149 21.84 19.03 6.07
N LEU A 150 22.31 18.98 7.33
CA LEU A 150 21.63 18.24 8.39
C LEU A 150 20.31 18.91 8.80
N ALA A 151 20.27 20.25 8.84
CA ALA A 151 19.04 21.00 9.14
C ALA A 151 17.98 20.81 8.05
N ASP A 152 18.37 20.85 6.77
CA ASP A 152 17.46 20.61 5.63
C ASP A 152 16.93 19.17 5.64
N LEU A 153 17.79 18.18 5.93
CA LEU A 153 17.39 16.79 6.06
C LEU A 153 16.39 16.61 7.22
N GLY A 154 16.68 17.19 8.39
CA GLY A 154 15.79 17.12 9.56
C GLY A 154 14.46 17.84 9.32
N LYS A 155 14.46 18.97 8.61
CA LYS A 155 13.24 19.68 8.21
C LYS A 155 12.39 18.83 7.26
N LEU A 156 13.01 18.17 6.28
CA LEU A 156 12.30 17.27 5.37
C LEU A 156 11.69 16.09 6.14
N GLU A 157 12.45 15.47 7.05
CA GLU A 157 11.97 14.39 7.91
C GLU A 157 10.74 14.81 8.73
N GLN A 158 10.81 15.98 9.39
CA GLN A 158 9.69 16.53 10.16
C GLN A 158 8.47 16.82 9.29
N GLN A 159 8.68 17.38 8.10
CA GLN A 159 7.61 17.67 7.15
C GLN A 159 6.90 16.37 6.72
N ILE A 160 7.65 15.32 6.42
CA ILE A 160 7.08 14.00 6.04
C ILE A 160 6.29 13.40 7.21
N LYS A 161 6.82 13.45 8.44
CA LYS A 161 6.12 12.98 9.64
C LYS A 161 4.82 13.75 9.89
N GLU A 162 4.82 15.07 9.72
CA GLU A 162 3.60 15.87 9.85
C GLU A 162 2.61 15.59 8.71
N ASN A 163 3.07 15.37 7.48
CA ASN A 163 2.22 14.96 6.36
C ASN A 163 1.47 13.66 6.68
N ILE A 164 2.18 12.64 7.19
CA ILE A 164 1.58 11.35 7.60
C ILE A 164 0.54 11.58 8.70
N ARG A 165 0.89 12.38 9.72
CA ARG A 165 -0.04 12.72 10.81
C ARG A 165 -1.28 13.47 10.33
N ILE A 166 -1.14 14.37 9.36
CA ILE A 166 -2.27 15.05 8.72
C ILE A 166 -3.14 14.01 8.02
N ILE A 167 -2.55 13.03 7.33
CA ILE A 167 -3.32 11.95 6.69
C ILE A 167 -4.14 11.16 7.71
N ASP A 168 -3.55 10.75 8.83
CA ASP A 168 -4.27 10.01 9.88
C ASP A 168 -5.47 10.81 10.43
N LYS A 169 -5.30 12.12 10.65
CA LYS A 169 -6.39 13.01 11.08
C LYS A 169 -7.53 13.09 10.06
N ILE A 170 -7.22 13.06 8.76
CA ILE A 170 -8.25 13.05 7.71
C ILE A 170 -9.01 11.74 7.72
N GLU A 171 -8.30 10.61 7.83
CA GLU A 171 -8.92 9.29 7.88
C GLU A 171 -9.92 9.20 9.04
N GLU A 172 -9.55 9.71 10.20
CA GLU A 172 -10.42 9.82 11.37
C GLU A 172 -11.64 10.71 11.09
N LYS A 173 -11.43 11.90 10.51
CA LYS A 173 -12.52 12.85 10.23
C LYS A 173 -13.50 12.32 9.19
N ILE A 174 -13.02 11.74 8.09
CA ILE A 174 -13.86 11.10 7.06
C ILE A 174 -14.63 9.94 7.67
N GLY A 175 -13.97 9.12 8.49
CA GLY A 175 -14.64 8.04 9.23
C GLY A 175 -15.77 8.56 10.11
N THR A 176 -15.53 9.67 10.81
CA THR A 176 -16.53 10.32 11.67
C THR A 176 -17.72 10.84 10.88
N GLU A 177 -17.49 11.60 9.80
CA GLU A 177 -18.57 12.14 8.95
C GLU A 177 -19.43 11.03 8.35
N ILE A 178 -18.80 9.98 7.80
CA ILE A 178 -19.52 8.84 7.23
C ILE A 178 -20.33 8.10 8.31
N ASN A 179 -19.77 7.93 9.52
CA ASN A 179 -20.48 7.30 10.63
C ASN A 179 -21.70 8.11 11.09
N ILE A 180 -21.61 9.45 11.09
CA ILE A 180 -22.74 10.32 11.40
C ILE A 180 -23.86 10.11 10.38
N ILE A 181 -23.54 10.10 9.08
CA ILE A 181 -24.52 9.88 8.02
C ILE A 181 -25.15 8.47 8.13
N LYS A 182 -24.34 7.44 8.39
CA LYS A 182 -24.83 6.07 8.67
C LYS A 182 -25.77 6.02 9.89
N GLY A 183 -25.47 6.80 10.94
CA GLY A 183 -26.32 6.92 12.12
C GLY A 183 -27.70 7.48 11.76
N LYS A 184 -27.74 8.55 10.96
CA LYS A 184 -29.01 9.12 10.46
C LYS A 184 -29.80 8.13 9.61
N ARG A 185 -29.14 7.39 8.72
CA ARG A 185 -29.78 6.34 7.90
C ARG A 185 -30.31 5.17 8.73
N SER A 186 -29.59 4.79 9.79
CA SER A 186 -30.09 3.77 10.73
C SER A 186 -31.33 4.23 11.49
N GLU A 187 -31.40 5.52 11.86
CA GLU A 187 -32.59 6.08 12.51
C GLU A 187 -33.77 6.18 11.52
N GLU A 188 -33.51 6.58 10.27
CA GLU A 188 -34.51 6.56 9.19
C GLU A 188 -35.06 5.14 8.96
N LYS A 189 -34.19 4.14 8.94
CA LYS A 189 -34.57 2.72 8.86
C LYS A 189 -35.54 2.35 9.96
N LYS A 190 -35.22 2.70 11.21
CA LYS A 190 -36.07 2.41 12.37
C LYS A 190 -37.43 3.11 12.27
N ASN A 191 -37.47 4.37 11.85
CA ASN A 191 -38.72 5.10 11.65
C ASN A 191 -39.60 4.47 10.57
N ILE A 192 -39.00 3.96 9.48
CA ILE A 192 -39.71 3.20 8.44
C ILE A 192 -40.25 1.89 9.01
N GLU A 193 -39.45 1.16 9.80
CA GLU A 193 -39.88 -0.07 10.47
C GLU A 193 -41.10 0.18 11.36
N ASP A 194 -40.99 1.14 12.27
CA ASP A 194 -42.04 1.49 13.23
C ASP A 194 -43.34 1.94 12.52
N LYS A 195 -43.23 2.76 11.47
CA LYS A 195 -44.38 3.20 10.66
C LYS A 195 -45.10 2.01 10.05
N TYR A 196 -44.39 1.16 9.31
CA TYR A 196 -45.01 0.03 8.63
C TYR A 196 -45.55 -1.02 9.61
N ASP A 197 -44.86 -1.27 10.73
CA ASP A 197 -45.34 -2.20 11.76
C ASP A 197 -46.64 -1.71 12.42
N SER A 198 -46.75 -0.39 12.63
CA SER A 198 -47.99 0.23 13.11
C SER A 198 -49.14 0.07 12.10
N GLU A 199 -48.90 0.40 10.82
CA GLU A 199 -49.91 0.28 9.76
C GLU A 199 -50.36 -1.16 9.54
N ILE A 200 -49.42 -2.13 9.51
CA ILE A 200 -49.70 -3.56 9.39
C ILE A 200 -50.52 -4.04 10.59
N SER A 201 -50.12 -3.70 11.82
CA SER A 201 -50.84 -4.10 13.03
C SER A 201 -52.27 -3.56 13.07
N SER A 202 -52.47 -2.32 12.61
CA SER A 202 -53.79 -1.72 12.46
C SER A 202 -54.65 -2.49 11.45
N LYS A 203 -54.09 -2.82 10.27
CA LYS A 203 -54.78 -3.58 9.22
C LYS A 203 -55.07 -5.03 9.62
N GLU A 204 -54.19 -5.66 10.38
CA GLU A 204 -54.43 -6.99 10.96
C GLU A 204 -55.56 -6.98 11.99
N SER A 205 -55.67 -5.91 12.76
CA SER A 205 -56.77 -5.71 13.71
C SER A 205 -58.10 -5.47 12.98
N GLU A 206 -58.09 -4.67 11.91
CA GLU A 206 -59.22 -4.50 10.99
C GLU A 206 -59.65 -5.84 10.39
N LEU A 207 -58.70 -6.65 9.89
CA LEU A 207 -58.96 -7.97 9.35
C LEU A 207 -59.63 -8.91 10.37
N LYS A 208 -59.17 -8.90 11.63
CA LYS A 208 -59.78 -9.70 12.70
C LYS A 208 -61.22 -9.29 12.97
N GLN A 209 -61.50 -7.98 13.00
CA GLN A 209 -62.84 -7.46 13.20
C GLN A 209 -63.75 -7.81 12.02
N VAL A 210 -63.32 -7.52 10.79
CA VAL A 210 -64.08 -7.84 9.57
C VAL A 210 -64.33 -9.34 9.45
N LEU A 211 -63.36 -10.19 9.80
CA LEU A 211 -63.55 -11.64 9.81
C LEU A 211 -64.62 -12.08 10.82
N SER A 212 -64.62 -11.48 12.02
CA SER A 212 -65.61 -11.77 13.06
C SER A 212 -67.02 -11.38 12.59
N ASP A 213 -67.17 -10.17 12.06
CA ASP A 213 -68.45 -9.65 11.58
C ASP A 213 -68.94 -10.42 10.35
N ALA A 214 -68.03 -10.75 9.42
CA ALA A 214 -68.32 -11.56 8.25
C ALA A 214 -68.81 -12.96 8.64
N LYS A 215 -68.20 -13.62 9.63
CA LYS A 215 -68.67 -14.93 10.12
C LYS A 215 -70.10 -14.86 10.66
N LYS A 216 -70.39 -13.86 11.50
CA LYS A 216 -71.71 -13.67 12.12
C LYS A 216 -72.78 -13.36 11.08
N ASN A 217 -72.50 -12.44 10.16
CA ASN A 217 -73.45 -12.04 9.11
C ASN A 217 -73.66 -13.13 8.06
N LEU A 218 -72.57 -13.83 7.66
CA LEU A 218 -72.64 -14.98 6.78
C LEU A 218 -73.55 -16.07 7.36
N GLU A 219 -73.42 -16.41 8.64
CA GLU A 219 -74.27 -17.41 9.26
C GLU A 219 -75.76 -17.06 9.13
N GLY A 220 -76.13 -15.82 9.44
CA GLY A 220 -77.52 -15.34 9.36
C GLY A 220 -78.06 -15.34 7.92
N GLU A 221 -77.33 -14.72 6.99
CA GLU A 221 -77.73 -14.59 5.59
C GLU A 221 -77.81 -15.96 4.91
N LEU A 222 -76.81 -16.83 5.16
CA LEU A 222 -76.73 -18.14 4.54
C LEU A 222 -77.80 -19.09 5.09
N LYS A 223 -78.10 -19.05 6.40
CA LYS A 223 -79.17 -19.85 7.01
C LYS A 223 -80.54 -19.41 6.51
N SER A 224 -80.80 -18.09 6.46
CA SER A 224 -82.07 -17.54 5.94
C SER A 224 -82.28 -17.94 4.48
N GLN A 225 -81.27 -17.72 3.63
CA GLN A 225 -81.37 -18.04 2.22
C GLN A 225 -81.47 -19.54 1.96
N ALA A 226 -80.73 -20.37 2.70
CA ALA A 226 -80.81 -21.83 2.59
C ALA A 226 -82.21 -22.33 2.98
N SER A 227 -82.77 -21.87 4.11
CA SER A 227 -84.13 -22.26 4.53
C SER A 227 -85.19 -21.92 3.48
N GLN A 228 -85.11 -20.73 2.87
CA GLN A 228 -86.04 -20.30 1.81
C GLN A 228 -85.90 -21.16 0.53
N LEU A 229 -84.67 -21.51 0.17
CA LEU A 229 -84.39 -22.26 -1.05
C LEU A 229 -84.78 -23.73 -0.91
N TYR A 230 -84.46 -24.36 0.23
CA TYR A 230 -84.76 -25.76 0.49
C TYR A 230 -86.24 -26.02 0.81
N SER A 231 -87.01 -25.03 1.29
CA SER A 231 -88.45 -25.24 1.51
C SER A 231 -89.21 -25.56 0.23
N LYS A 232 -88.78 -25.01 -0.91
CA LYS A 232 -89.35 -25.31 -2.25
C LYS A 232 -88.98 -26.70 -2.77
N LEU A 233 -88.03 -27.38 -2.13
CA LEU A 233 -87.63 -28.73 -2.53
C LEU A 233 -88.75 -29.73 -2.25
N ALA A 234 -89.53 -29.51 -1.19
CA ALA A 234 -90.70 -30.33 -0.87
C ALA A 234 -91.74 -30.31 -2.00
N ASP A 235 -91.98 -29.15 -2.61
CA ASP A 235 -92.89 -29.03 -3.75
C ASP A 235 -92.36 -29.77 -4.98
N ILE A 236 -91.04 -29.73 -5.21
CA ILE A 236 -90.38 -30.49 -6.30
C ILE A 236 -90.48 -32.00 -6.06
N GLU A 237 -90.33 -32.48 -4.82
CA GLU A 237 -90.54 -33.90 -4.48
C GLU A 237 -91.99 -34.32 -4.70
N VAL A 238 -92.97 -33.46 -4.41
CA VAL A 238 -94.39 -33.74 -4.71
C VAL A 238 -94.60 -33.88 -6.22
N ILE A 239 -93.95 -33.04 -7.02
CA ILE A 239 -94.01 -33.13 -8.50
C ILE A 239 -93.35 -34.42 -8.98
N ILE A 240 -92.19 -34.80 -8.44
CA ILE A 240 -91.51 -36.05 -8.77
C ILE A 240 -92.38 -37.24 -8.38
N GLY A 241 -92.89 -37.29 -7.15
CA GLY A 241 -93.75 -38.38 -6.68
C GLY A 241 -95.01 -38.52 -7.52
N LYS A 242 -95.61 -37.41 -7.97
CA LYS A 242 -96.72 -37.46 -8.95
C LYS A 242 -96.29 -38.05 -10.29
N ALA A 243 -95.16 -37.62 -10.84
CA ALA A 243 -94.63 -38.14 -12.10
C ALA A 243 -94.20 -39.62 -12.00
N GLU A 244 -93.72 -40.06 -10.83
CA GLU A 244 -93.42 -41.47 -10.54
C GLU A 244 -94.70 -42.32 -10.53
N LEU A 245 -95.76 -41.83 -9.87
CA LEU A 245 -97.08 -42.47 -9.89
C LEU A 245 -97.68 -42.52 -11.31
N GLU A 246 -97.53 -41.45 -12.11
CA GLU A 246 -97.99 -41.40 -13.50
C GLU A 246 -97.21 -42.35 -14.41
N LYS A 247 -95.89 -42.49 -14.20
CA LYS A 247 -95.07 -43.48 -14.90
C LYS A 247 -95.47 -44.91 -14.54
N GLU A 248 -95.69 -45.19 -13.25
CA GLU A 248 -96.13 -46.52 -12.79
C GLU A 248 -97.51 -46.90 -13.35
N ALA A 249 -98.36 -45.90 -13.59
CA ALA A 249 -99.65 -46.06 -14.26
C ALA A 249 -99.56 -46.14 -15.81
N GLU A 250 -98.36 -46.19 -16.39
CA GLU A 250 -98.08 -46.21 -17.83
C GLU A 250 -98.61 -44.99 -18.62
N LEU A 251 -98.87 -43.88 -17.93
CA LEU A 251 -99.32 -42.62 -18.56
C LEU A 251 -98.16 -41.70 -18.95
N LEU A 252 -96.92 -42.07 -18.60
CA LEU A 252 -95.73 -41.25 -18.84
C LEU A 252 -94.49 -42.12 -19.07
N ASP A 253 -93.76 -41.90 -20.17
CA ASP A 253 -92.64 -42.77 -20.58
C ASP A 253 -91.40 -42.68 -19.67
N SER A 254 -91.17 -41.56 -18.98
CA SER A 254 -89.99 -41.37 -18.12
C SER A 254 -90.11 -40.21 -17.13
N VAL A 255 -89.60 -40.41 -15.91
CA VAL A 255 -89.49 -39.38 -14.86
C VAL A 255 -88.24 -38.49 -14.99
N ASN A 256 -87.40 -38.71 -16.01
CA ASN A 256 -86.11 -38.03 -16.13
C ASN A 256 -86.23 -36.51 -16.18
N SER A 257 -87.26 -35.96 -16.81
CA SER A 257 -87.51 -34.53 -16.86
C SER A 257 -87.83 -33.95 -15.47
N ALA A 258 -88.65 -34.62 -14.67
CA ALA A 258 -88.96 -34.21 -13.30
C ALA A 258 -87.73 -34.32 -12.37
N ASN A 259 -86.93 -35.38 -12.53
CA ASN A 259 -85.67 -35.53 -11.80
C ASN A 259 -84.60 -34.49 -12.22
N MET A 260 -84.55 -34.12 -13.51
CA MET A 260 -83.68 -33.04 -13.99
C MET A 260 -84.02 -31.70 -13.36
N ILE A 261 -85.31 -31.40 -13.12
CA ILE A 261 -85.74 -30.18 -12.42
C ILE A 261 -85.13 -30.12 -11.02
N LYS A 262 -85.14 -31.24 -10.27
CA LYS A 262 -84.50 -31.31 -8.94
C LYS A 262 -83.00 -31.11 -9.01
N THR A 263 -82.31 -31.74 -9.97
CA THR A 263 -80.86 -31.55 -10.16
C THR A 263 -80.50 -30.11 -10.52
N GLN A 264 -81.25 -29.49 -11.44
CA GLN A 264 -81.06 -28.08 -11.83
C GLN A 264 -81.30 -27.15 -10.66
N TYR A 265 -82.39 -27.38 -9.90
CA TYR A 265 -82.72 -26.57 -8.75
C TYR A 265 -81.65 -26.68 -7.64
N LEU A 266 -81.16 -27.89 -7.33
CA LEU A 266 -80.05 -28.08 -6.39
C LEU A 266 -78.76 -27.36 -6.84
N SER A 267 -78.48 -27.34 -8.15
CA SER A 267 -77.37 -26.57 -8.72
C SER A 267 -77.55 -25.06 -8.52
N GLU A 268 -78.75 -24.53 -8.76
CA GLU A 268 -79.07 -23.13 -8.51
C GLU A 268 -78.95 -22.75 -7.03
N ILE A 269 -79.38 -23.63 -6.12
CA ILE A 269 -79.19 -23.44 -4.67
C ILE A 269 -77.69 -23.30 -4.36
N ASN A 270 -76.88 -24.24 -4.85
CA ASN A 270 -75.43 -24.19 -4.63
C ASN A 270 -74.81 -22.90 -5.18
N ASN A 271 -75.20 -22.46 -6.38
CA ASN A 271 -74.71 -21.22 -6.98
C ASN A 271 -75.11 -19.99 -6.16
N LYS A 272 -76.36 -19.90 -5.69
CA LYS A 272 -76.83 -18.80 -4.85
C LYS A 272 -76.11 -18.75 -3.50
N LEU A 273 -75.98 -19.89 -2.83
CA LEU A 273 -75.25 -19.97 -1.56
C LEU A 273 -73.75 -19.71 -1.73
N SER A 274 -73.16 -20.12 -2.86
CA SER A 274 -71.77 -19.82 -3.21
C SER A 274 -71.54 -18.32 -3.43
N THR A 275 -72.48 -17.65 -4.10
CA THR A 275 -72.43 -16.19 -4.34
C THR A 275 -72.39 -15.42 -3.02
N ILE A 276 -73.21 -15.82 -2.04
CA ILE A 276 -73.20 -15.24 -0.68
C ILE A 276 -71.84 -15.45 -0.02
N LYS A 277 -71.28 -16.67 -0.07
CA LYS A 277 -69.95 -16.96 0.52
C LYS A 277 -68.83 -16.13 -0.13
N GLU A 278 -68.84 -16.00 -1.45
CA GLU A 278 -67.79 -15.27 -2.17
C GLU A 278 -67.80 -13.78 -1.89
N LYS A 279 -68.97 -13.16 -1.67
CA LYS A 279 -69.08 -11.76 -1.21
C LYS A 279 -68.21 -11.50 0.02
N TYR A 280 -68.39 -12.28 1.08
CA TYR A 280 -67.62 -12.11 2.32
C TYR A 280 -66.13 -12.49 2.19
N LYS A 281 -65.82 -13.48 1.33
CA LYS A 281 -64.41 -13.81 1.05
C LYS A 281 -63.69 -12.72 0.27
N ALA A 282 -64.37 -11.99 -0.61
CA ALA A 282 -63.77 -10.91 -1.40
C ALA A 282 -63.23 -9.80 -0.49
N ASP A 283 -64.01 -9.37 0.50
CA ASP A 283 -63.59 -8.33 1.45
C ASP A 283 -62.36 -8.75 2.27
N ILE A 284 -62.34 -10.00 2.76
CA ILE A 284 -61.19 -10.59 3.46
C ILE A 284 -59.96 -10.64 2.55
N ARG A 285 -60.13 -11.03 1.27
CA ARG A 285 -59.04 -11.09 0.30
C ARG A 285 -58.45 -9.70 0.03
N ASN A 286 -59.29 -8.66 -0.04
CA ASN A 286 -58.86 -7.28 -0.26
C ASN A 286 -57.98 -6.78 0.90
N ILE A 287 -58.44 -6.90 2.14
CA ILE A 287 -57.64 -6.49 3.33
C ILE A 287 -56.32 -7.29 3.41
N LYS A 288 -56.36 -8.60 3.11
CA LYS A 288 -55.15 -9.42 3.07
C LYS A 288 -54.18 -8.97 1.97
N SER A 289 -54.68 -8.53 0.82
CA SER A 289 -53.87 -7.97 -0.26
C SER A 289 -53.19 -6.66 0.14
N GLU A 290 -53.90 -5.79 0.88
CA GLU A 290 -53.32 -4.55 1.42
C GLU A 290 -52.19 -4.84 2.41
N ILE A 291 -52.39 -5.78 3.35
CA ILE A 291 -51.34 -6.21 4.30
C ILE A 291 -50.10 -6.72 3.54
N ASN A 292 -50.29 -7.59 2.54
CA ASN A 292 -49.18 -8.10 1.74
C ASN A 292 -48.45 -6.98 0.98
N SER A 293 -49.18 -5.97 0.50
CA SER A 293 -48.58 -4.80 -0.14
C SER A 293 -47.76 -3.97 0.85
N LEU A 294 -48.26 -3.74 2.06
CA LEU A 294 -47.52 -3.05 3.12
C LEU A 294 -46.24 -3.78 3.50
N ILE A 295 -46.30 -5.10 3.69
CA ILE A 295 -45.12 -5.94 3.97
C ILE A 295 -44.09 -5.82 2.84
N SER A 296 -44.54 -5.87 1.59
CA SER A 296 -43.65 -5.76 0.42
C SER A 296 -43.02 -4.38 0.31
N ASN A 297 -43.79 -3.32 0.57
CA ASN A 297 -43.29 -1.94 0.55
C ASN A 297 -42.30 -1.69 1.69
N LYS A 298 -42.60 -2.16 2.91
CA LYS A 298 -41.68 -2.15 4.06
C LYS A 298 -40.33 -2.73 3.65
N LYS A 299 -40.33 -3.97 3.16
CA LYS A 299 -39.10 -4.67 2.75
C LYS A 299 -38.31 -3.86 1.72
N ARG A 300 -38.96 -3.36 0.67
CA ARG A 300 -38.31 -2.59 -0.39
C ARG A 300 -37.65 -1.31 0.12
N GLU A 301 -38.31 -0.58 1.00
CA GLU A 301 -37.76 0.65 1.58
C GLU A 301 -36.57 0.35 2.52
N LEU A 302 -36.67 -0.69 3.35
CA LEU A 302 -35.55 -1.13 4.19
C LEU A 302 -34.35 -1.60 3.36
N ASP A 303 -34.58 -2.38 2.30
CA ASP A 303 -33.53 -2.82 1.37
C ASP A 303 -32.85 -1.62 0.69
N THR A 304 -33.59 -0.52 0.46
CA THR A 304 -33.02 0.71 -0.12
C THR A 304 -32.05 1.36 0.87
N ILE A 305 -32.46 1.53 2.12
CA ILE A 305 -31.61 2.11 3.17
C ILE A 305 -30.37 1.23 3.45
N ASP A 306 -30.53 -0.09 3.49
CA ASP A 306 -29.41 -1.02 3.69
C ASP A 306 -28.38 -0.92 2.55
N ASN A 307 -28.83 -0.74 1.31
CA ASN A 307 -27.95 -0.50 0.17
C ASN A 307 -27.23 0.85 0.27
N GLU A 308 -27.88 1.90 0.77
CA GLU A 308 -27.23 3.19 1.01
C GLU A 308 -26.14 3.08 2.09
N ILE A 309 -26.43 2.42 3.22
CA ILE A 309 -25.45 2.17 4.28
C ILE A 309 -24.24 1.39 3.73
N LYS A 310 -24.47 0.38 2.90
CA LYS A 310 -23.39 -0.38 2.27
C LYS A 310 -22.55 0.47 1.31
N LYS A 311 -23.17 1.37 0.55
CA LYS A 311 -22.44 2.32 -0.32
C LYS A 311 -21.53 3.24 0.49
N LEU A 312 -22.00 3.71 1.65
CA LEU A 312 -21.20 4.53 2.58
C LEU A 312 -19.95 3.80 3.07
N ASP A 313 -20.09 2.51 3.42
CA ASP A 313 -18.94 1.69 3.84
C ASP A 313 -17.93 1.49 2.71
N ASN A 314 -18.40 1.20 1.50
CA ASN A 314 -17.53 1.07 0.33
C ASN A 314 -16.80 2.37 0.02
N GLN A 315 -17.51 3.50 0.03
CA GLN A 315 -16.92 4.81 -0.21
C GLN A 315 -15.85 5.15 0.82
N ARG A 316 -16.11 4.87 2.12
CA ARG A 316 -15.10 5.03 3.17
C ARG A 316 -13.85 4.20 2.88
N GLN A 317 -14.01 2.91 2.60
CA GLN A 317 -12.89 2.01 2.34
C GLN A 317 -12.06 2.44 1.12
N GLU A 318 -12.72 2.90 0.06
CA GLU A 318 -12.04 3.41 -1.13
C GLU A 318 -11.15 4.61 -0.81
N ILE A 319 -11.68 5.58 -0.06
CA ILE A 319 -10.95 6.78 0.34
C ILE A 319 -9.76 6.42 1.24
N LEU A 320 -9.97 5.55 2.24
CA LEU A 320 -8.90 5.11 3.14
C LEU A 320 -7.79 4.37 2.38
N SER A 321 -8.14 3.51 1.42
CA SER A 321 -7.16 2.82 0.59
C SER A 321 -6.32 3.79 -0.26
N LYS A 322 -6.93 4.87 -0.77
CA LYS A 322 -6.22 5.91 -1.53
C LYS A 322 -5.27 6.70 -0.64
N LEU A 323 -5.70 7.09 0.56
CA LEU A 323 -4.86 7.78 1.55
C LEU A 323 -3.69 6.90 2.04
N GLU A 324 -3.90 5.60 2.21
CA GLU A 324 -2.84 4.67 2.61
C GLU A 324 -1.70 4.61 1.59
N LYS A 325 -2.00 4.65 0.28
CA LYS A 325 -0.97 4.73 -0.77
C LYS A 325 -0.10 5.99 -0.66
N VAL A 326 -0.72 7.11 -0.28
CA VAL A 326 0.00 8.37 -0.04
C VAL A 326 0.92 8.22 1.18
N LYS A 327 0.42 7.64 2.28
CA LYS A 327 1.24 7.34 3.47
C LYS A 327 2.39 6.40 3.16
N GLU A 328 2.17 5.34 2.41
CA GLU A 328 3.21 4.38 2.01
C GLU A 328 4.33 5.09 1.24
N THR A 329 3.98 5.96 0.29
CA THR A 329 4.96 6.75 -0.47
C THR A 329 5.77 7.67 0.45
N GLN A 330 5.12 8.35 1.40
CA GLN A 330 5.78 9.20 2.39
C GLN A 330 6.72 8.39 3.31
N ASN A 331 6.28 7.21 3.76
CA ASN A 331 7.08 6.29 4.57
C ASN A 331 8.31 5.76 3.83
N GLN A 332 8.22 5.50 2.52
CA GLN A 332 9.38 5.09 1.71
C GLN A 332 10.46 6.18 1.66
N ILE A 333 10.05 7.45 1.55
CA ILE A 333 10.99 8.59 1.60
C ILE A 333 11.58 8.71 3.00
N LEU A 334 10.77 8.58 4.05
CA LEU A 334 11.25 8.61 5.43
C LEU A 334 12.29 7.50 5.68
N ASN A 335 12.02 6.27 5.25
CA ASN A 335 12.97 5.16 5.35
C ASN A 335 14.27 5.46 4.59
N THR A 336 14.19 6.15 3.45
CA THR A 336 15.37 6.58 2.70
C THR A 336 16.21 7.54 3.53
N ILE A 337 15.59 8.56 4.13
CA ILE A 337 16.25 9.54 5.02
C ILE A 337 16.89 8.84 6.22
N GLU A 338 16.14 7.98 6.91
CA GLU A 338 16.60 7.24 8.08
C GLU A 338 17.74 6.25 7.78
N SER A 339 17.88 5.83 6.51
CA SER A 339 18.96 4.96 6.06
C SER A 339 20.27 5.68 5.71
N ILE A 340 20.25 7.02 5.62
CA ILE A 340 21.45 7.81 5.26
C ILE A 340 22.56 7.63 6.32
N PRO A 341 22.31 7.79 7.63
CA PRO A 341 23.32 7.51 8.64
C PRO A 341 23.78 6.05 8.59
N LYS A 342 25.08 5.82 8.44
CA LYS A 342 25.67 4.47 8.38
C LYS A 342 26.29 4.07 9.71
N LYS A 343 26.07 2.83 10.14
CA LYS A 343 26.79 2.26 11.30
C LYS A 343 28.20 1.89 10.89
N LEU A 344 29.20 2.59 11.44
CA LEU A 344 30.63 2.44 11.15
C LEU A 344 31.42 2.07 12.42
N PRO A 345 32.63 1.49 12.32
CA PRO A 345 33.38 0.97 13.47
C PRO A 345 34.08 2.03 14.34
N TYR A 346 33.75 3.32 14.13
CA TYR A 346 34.38 4.44 14.83
C TYR A 346 33.58 4.88 16.06
N ALA A 347 34.26 5.48 17.04
CA ALA A 347 33.63 6.00 18.27
C ALA A 347 33.62 7.54 18.35
N ASP A 348 34.48 8.21 17.59
CA ASP A 348 34.63 9.67 17.59
C ASP A 348 33.34 10.36 17.10
N GLU A 349 32.93 11.47 17.72
CA GLU A 349 31.72 12.22 17.28
C GLU A 349 31.89 12.86 15.90
N LYS A 350 33.11 13.32 15.59
CA LYS A 350 33.49 13.91 14.32
C LYS A 350 34.87 13.40 13.93
N LEU A 351 34.98 12.83 12.75
CA LEU A 351 36.19 12.14 12.30
C LEU A 351 36.43 12.39 10.82
N GLU A 352 37.66 12.75 10.48
CA GLU A 352 38.07 12.80 9.07
C GLU A 352 38.66 11.46 8.66
N VAL A 353 38.20 10.94 7.53
CA VAL A 353 38.67 9.71 6.92
C VAL A 353 39.12 10.01 5.50
N ILE A 354 40.37 9.66 5.20
CA ILE A 354 41.00 9.90 3.92
C ILE A 354 41.09 8.57 3.17
N ILE A 355 40.39 8.48 2.05
CA ILE A 355 40.35 7.29 1.20
C ILE A 355 41.44 7.43 0.14
N PRO A 356 42.48 6.58 0.13
CA PRO A 356 43.57 6.71 -0.85
C PRO A 356 43.20 6.10 -2.20
N PHE A 357 43.68 6.71 -3.28
CA PHE A 357 43.58 6.21 -4.65
C PHE A 357 44.93 6.31 -5.34
N VAL A 358 45.27 5.29 -6.12
CA VAL A 358 46.44 5.31 -7.01
C VAL A 358 45.96 5.45 -8.44
N ILE A 359 46.53 6.40 -9.17
CA ILE A 359 46.23 6.66 -10.58
C ILE A 359 47.45 6.23 -11.39
N VAL A 360 47.28 5.30 -12.32
CA VAL A 360 48.34 4.82 -13.20
C VAL A 360 47.99 5.14 -14.64
N TYR A 361 48.88 5.84 -15.33
CA TYR A 361 48.77 6.14 -16.75
C TYR A 361 49.71 5.20 -17.49
N THR A 362 49.17 4.39 -18.38
CA THR A 362 49.93 3.48 -19.23
C THR A 362 49.73 3.85 -20.70
N SER A 363 50.43 3.16 -21.61
CA SER A 363 50.20 3.31 -23.05
C SER A 363 48.78 2.96 -23.51
N ILE A 364 48.02 2.22 -22.69
CA ILE A 364 46.65 1.80 -23.02
C ILE A 364 45.57 2.71 -22.41
N GLY A 365 45.90 3.53 -21.41
CA GLY A 365 44.95 4.46 -20.79
C GLY A 365 45.23 4.76 -19.31
N LYS A 366 44.24 5.38 -18.67
CA LYS A 366 44.25 5.72 -17.23
C LYS A 366 43.52 4.65 -16.43
N SER A 367 44.18 4.12 -15.41
CA SER A 367 43.62 3.21 -14.41
C SER A 367 43.57 3.89 -13.06
N ILE A 368 42.40 3.92 -12.40
CA ILE A 368 42.23 4.43 -11.03
C ILE A 368 41.99 3.26 -10.10
N ILE A 369 42.86 3.10 -9.12
CA ILE A 369 42.86 1.99 -8.18
C ILE A 369 42.46 2.53 -6.82
N SER A 370 41.27 2.13 -6.37
CA SER A 370 40.77 2.40 -5.03
C SER A 370 41.31 1.41 -4.01
N PRO A 371 40.96 1.54 -2.71
CA PRO A 371 41.26 0.51 -1.74
C PRO A 371 40.71 -0.85 -2.17
N GLN A 372 41.50 -1.90 -1.94
CA GLN A 372 41.27 -3.23 -2.51
C GLN A 372 41.59 -4.34 -1.52
N MET A 373 40.98 -5.50 -1.74
CA MET A 373 41.23 -6.71 -0.96
C MET A 373 42.28 -7.56 -1.66
N TYR A 374 43.44 -7.74 -1.03
CA TYR A 374 44.55 -8.53 -1.55
C TYR A 374 44.21 -10.02 -1.54
N ASN A 375 44.41 -10.69 -2.67
CA ASN A 375 44.05 -12.11 -2.84
C ASN A 375 45.06 -13.08 -2.22
N GLY A 376 46.22 -12.58 -1.78
CA GLY A 376 47.24 -13.40 -1.13
C GLY A 376 47.78 -14.52 -2.00
N THR A 377 48.56 -15.40 -1.37
CA THR A 377 49.08 -16.60 -2.01
C THR A 377 48.07 -17.75 -1.87
N LYS A 378 47.26 -18.02 -2.89
CA LYS A 378 46.85 -19.43 -3.12
C LYS A 378 48.03 -20.07 -3.85
N LYS A 379 48.77 -20.97 -3.19
CA LYS A 379 49.96 -21.60 -3.81
C LYS A 379 49.57 -22.20 -5.17
N SER A 380 50.28 -21.81 -6.23
CA SER A 380 50.20 -22.50 -7.52
C SER A 380 50.64 -23.95 -7.31
N PHE A 381 49.81 -24.93 -7.69
CA PHE A 381 49.99 -26.35 -7.37
C PHE A 381 51.30 -26.96 -7.94
N LEU A 382 52.06 -26.20 -8.74
CA LEU A 382 53.33 -26.64 -9.35
C LEU A 382 54.47 -25.59 -9.35
N GLY A 383 54.34 -24.43 -8.69
CA GLY A 383 55.46 -23.49 -8.49
C GLY A 383 56.15 -22.88 -9.74
N ILE A 384 55.72 -23.25 -10.95
CA ILE A 384 56.38 -22.88 -12.23
C ILE A 384 55.68 -21.69 -12.93
N PHE A 385 54.38 -21.48 -12.69
CA PHE A 385 53.61 -20.40 -13.31
C PHE A 385 53.33 -19.28 -12.32
N ARG A 386 53.85 -18.09 -12.62
CA ARG A 386 53.51 -16.86 -11.91
C ARG A 386 52.13 -16.36 -12.30
N ARG A 387 51.42 -15.80 -11.33
CA ARG A 387 50.05 -15.31 -11.51
C ARG A 387 50.00 -13.95 -12.17
N ASP A 388 48.90 -13.67 -12.85
CA ASP A 388 48.70 -12.40 -13.51
C ASP A 388 48.59 -11.25 -12.48
N PRO A 389 49.36 -10.16 -12.62
CA PRO A 389 49.24 -8.93 -11.83
C PRO A 389 47.81 -8.40 -11.72
N LEU A 390 46.99 -8.58 -12.75
CA LEU A 390 45.61 -8.10 -12.74
C LEU A 390 44.70 -8.89 -11.79
N GLU A 391 45.11 -10.08 -11.34
CA GLU A 391 44.37 -10.91 -10.37
C GLU A 391 44.82 -10.69 -8.92
N ILE A 392 45.75 -9.75 -8.68
CA ILE A 392 46.40 -9.55 -7.37
C ILE A 392 45.42 -9.17 -6.26
N SER A 393 44.30 -8.55 -6.62
CA SER A 393 43.33 -8.00 -5.68
C SER A 393 41.93 -7.89 -6.29
N ASN A 394 40.94 -7.82 -5.41
CA ASN A 394 39.55 -7.54 -5.74
C ASN A 394 39.13 -6.16 -5.22
N LEU A 395 38.19 -5.53 -5.93
CA LEU A 395 37.60 -4.27 -5.52
C LEU A 395 36.78 -4.45 -4.22
N ILE A 396 36.87 -3.47 -3.31
CA ILE A 396 35.98 -3.41 -2.14
C ILE A 396 34.67 -2.73 -2.55
N SER A 397 33.54 -3.33 -2.15
CA SER A 397 32.19 -2.85 -2.47
C SER A 397 32.00 -1.37 -2.11
N GLY A 398 31.37 -0.61 -3.01
CA GLY A 398 31.11 0.81 -2.89
C GLY A 398 32.20 1.69 -3.51
N ALA A 399 33.43 1.18 -3.67
CA ALA A 399 34.53 1.97 -4.21
C ALA A 399 34.34 2.34 -5.68
N GLU A 400 33.61 1.52 -6.44
CA GLU A 400 33.22 1.77 -7.82
C GLU A 400 32.45 3.07 -8.03
N LYS A 401 31.74 3.55 -6.99
CA LYS A 401 30.94 4.78 -7.05
C LYS A 401 31.80 6.04 -7.05
N LEU A 402 33.00 5.94 -6.48
CA LEU A 402 33.96 7.05 -6.35
C LEU A 402 34.83 7.21 -7.61
N LEU A 403 35.18 6.09 -8.27
CA LEU A 403 36.15 6.07 -9.38
C LEU A 403 35.86 7.09 -10.51
N PRO A 404 34.62 7.29 -11.00
CA PRO A 404 34.35 8.18 -12.12
C PRO A 404 34.55 9.68 -11.83
N LYS A 405 34.81 10.05 -10.57
CA LYS A 405 34.83 11.45 -10.09
C LYS A 405 36.23 11.95 -9.73
N ILE A 406 37.25 11.11 -9.92
CA ILE A 406 38.65 11.41 -9.59
C ILE A 406 39.34 12.05 -10.79
N ASP A 407 39.70 13.33 -10.62
CA ASP A 407 40.46 14.11 -11.61
C ASP A 407 41.94 13.71 -11.63
N ASP A 408 42.67 14.24 -12.61
CA ASP A 408 44.12 14.03 -12.80
C ASP A 408 44.94 14.90 -11.83
N VAL A 409 44.73 14.71 -10.52
CA VAL A 409 45.43 15.44 -9.48
C VAL A 409 45.88 14.48 -8.39
N GLY A 410 47.19 14.30 -8.27
CA GLY A 410 47.83 13.55 -7.20
C GLY A 410 49.25 14.04 -6.96
N GLU A 411 49.95 13.43 -6.01
CA GLU A 411 51.40 13.56 -5.93
C GLU A 411 52.09 12.41 -6.68
N PRO A 412 53.27 12.63 -7.26
CA PRO A 412 54.00 11.59 -7.97
C PRO A 412 54.28 10.39 -7.07
N LEU A 413 53.96 9.20 -7.55
CA LEU A 413 54.20 7.96 -6.83
C LEU A 413 55.72 7.68 -6.67
N ASP A 414 56.56 8.34 -7.47
CA ASP A 414 58.02 8.40 -7.34
C ASP A 414 58.50 8.76 -5.92
N ASN A 415 57.73 9.59 -5.20
CA ASN A 415 58.01 9.96 -3.81
C ASN A 415 58.05 8.74 -2.86
N TYR A 416 57.45 7.62 -3.28
CA TYR A 416 57.32 6.38 -2.50
C TYR A 416 58.10 5.21 -3.13
N LYS A 417 59.04 5.49 -4.06
CA LYS A 417 59.71 4.46 -4.86
C LYS A 417 60.40 3.37 -4.04
N GLU A 418 61.11 3.74 -2.98
CA GLU A 418 61.82 2.77 -2.13
C GLU A 418 60.85 1.80 -1.43
N MET A 419 59.72 2.32 -0.94
CA MET A 419 58.66 1.52 -0.33
C MET A 419 58.03 0.58 -1.37
N ILE A 420 57.78 1.08 -2.58
CA ILE A 420 57.22 0.26 -3.66
C ILE A 420 58.19 -0.83 -4.09
N ASN A 421 59.50 -0.55 -4.21
CA ASN A 421 60.52 -1.54 -4.53
C ASN A 421 60.56 -2.68 -3.49
N GLN A 422 60.45 -2.34 -2.21
CA GLN A 422 60.36 -3.35 -1.15
C GLN A 422 59.10 -4.22 -1.31
N GLY A 423 57.94 -3.60 -1.52
CA GLY A 423 56.68 -4.33 -1.75
C GLY A 423 56.68 -5.18 -3.04
N LEU A 424 57.28 -4.70 -4.12
CA LEU A 424 57.42 -5.44 -5.40
C LEU A 424 58.26 -6.70 -5.22
N LYS A 425 59.35 -6.61 -4.44
CA LYS A 425 60.17 -7.77 -4.10
C LYS A 425 59.36 -8.82 -3.36
N GLU A 426 58.56 -8.42 -2.37
CA GLU A 426 57.68 -9.32 -1.62
C GLU A 426 56.64 -9.99 -2.54
N LEU A 427 55.99 -9.22 -3.42
CA LEU A 427 55.01 -9.76 -4.38
C LEU A 427 55.64 -10.73 -5.39
N TYR A 428 56.86 -10.43 -5.84
CA TYR A 428 57.62 -11.31 -6.72
C TYR A 428 57.95 -12.64 -6.03
N ASP A 429 58.41 -12.57 -4.77
CA ASP A 429 58.75 -13.74 -3.96
C ASP A 429 57.50 -14.57 -3.62
N GLU A 430 56.32 -13.92 -3.55
CA GLU A 430 55.01 -14.57 -3.41
C GLU A 430 54.48 -15.21 -4.71
N GLY A 431 55.19 -15.05 -5.83
CA GLY A 431 54.88 -15.71 -7.10
C GLY A 431 53.96 -14.92 -8.04
N TRP A 432 53.79 -13.62 -7.82
CA TRP A 432 53.13 -12.74 -8.78
C TRP A 432 54.07 -12.38 -9.94
N ASN A 433 53.54 -12.30 -11.16
CA ASN A 433 54.32 -11.95 -12.34
C ASN A 433 54.56 -10.43 -12.44
N VAL A 434 55.24 -9.88 -11.44
CA VAL A 434 55.58 -8.45 -11.33
C VAL A 434 57.04 -8.21 -11.70
N LYS A 435 57.38 -6.95 -12.02
CA LYS A 435 58.78 -6.52 -12.14
C LYS A 435 59.43 -6.41 -10.77
N ARG A 436 60.76 -6.45 -10.72
CA ARG A 436 61.50 -6.44 -9.45
C ARG A 436 61.78 -5.05 -8.91
N SER A 437 61.69 -4.03 -9.76
CA SER A 437 61.78 -2.63 -9.37
C SER A 437 60.74 -1.78 -10.08
N TYR A 438 60.46 -0.63 -9.48
CA TYR A 438 59.53 0.37 -9.98
C TYR A 438 59.96 0.92 -11.34
N GLU A 439 61.25 1.11 -11.56
CA GLU A 439 61.81 1.65 -12.81
C GLU A 439 61.63 0.69 -13.99
N GLU A 440 61.56 -0.62 -13.76
CA GLU A 440 61.34 -1.62 -14.82
C GLU A 440 59.94 -1.50 -15.47
N TYR A 441 59.03 -0.71 -14.89
CA TYR A 441 57.71 -0.41 -15.45
C TYR A 441 57.68 0.82 -16.37
N PHE A 442 58.69 1.70 -16.32
CA PHE A 442 58.77 2.96 -17.09
C PHE A 442 59.79 2.85 -18.24
#